data_AF-A0A374ACR9-F1
#
_entry.id   AF-A0A374ACR9-F1
#
_cell.length_a   1.000
_cell.length_b   1.000
_cell.length_c   1.000
_cell.angle_alpha   90.00
_cell.angle_beta   90.00
_cell.angle_gamma   90.00
#
_symmetry.space_group_name_H-M   'P 1'
#
loop_
_entity.id
_entity.type
_entity.pdbx_description
1 polymer ?
#
loop_
_entity_poly.entity_id
_entity_poly.type
_entity_poly.pdbx_seq_one_letter_code
_entity_poly.pdbx_strand_id
1 'polypeptide(L)'
;PFHLCNLETPLTVAKAVIDGEVTCVPIDGLVSECITRAKIDLKAGQTIDGIGGYTTHGSIATAEESNAKGYVPFGLVTNKAVMKRDVKKGQLLTYDDIELDKSTLIYKLRKEQDAMYGRNVL
;
A
#
# COMPACT_ATOMS: atom_id res chain seq x y z
N PRO A 1 -11.21 -21.90 -17.82
CA PRO A 1 -10.86 -20.91 -16.76
C PRO A 1 -9.63 -20.08 -17.15
N PHE A 2 -9.84 -18.90 -17.74
CA PHE A 2 -8.78 -17.98 -18.18
C PHE A 2 -9.06 -16.55 -17.71
N HIS A 3 -7.99 -15.75 -17.56
CA HIS A 3 -8.03 -14.31 -17.37
C HIS A 3 -6.98 -13.70 -18.33
N LEU A 4 -7.41 -12.77 -19.17
CA LEU A 4 -6.64 -12.17 -20.26
C LEU A 4 -6.08 -10.79 -19.90
N CYS A 5 -6.12 -10.42 -18.62
CA CYS A 5 -5.54 -9.20 -18.07
C CYS A 5 -6.01 -7.96 -18.83
N ASN A 6 -5.09 -7.29 -19.53
CA ASN A 6 -5.34 -6.05 -20.26
C ASN A 6 -6.32 -6.22 -21.44
N LEU A 7 -6.52 -7.43 -21.96
CA LEU A 7 -7.51 -7.66 -23.03
C LEU A 7 -8.95 -7.59 -22.52
N GLU A 8 -9.17 -7.72 -21.21
CA GLU A 8 -10.50 -7.58 -20.59
C GLU A 8 -10.84 -6.13 -20.19
N THR A 9 -9.83 -5.26 -20.02
CA THR A 9 -10.03 -3.85 -19.65
C THR A 9 -11.00 -3.10 -20.60
N PRO A 10 -10.95 -3.26 -21.93
CA PRO A 10 -11.91 -2.62 -22.83
C PRO A 10 -13.37 -3.02 -22.58
N LEU A 11 -13.63 -4.25 -22.08
CA LEU A 11 -14.97 -4.69 -21.72
C LEU A 11 -15.52 -3.93 -20.51
N THR A 12 -14.66 -3.63 -19.53
CA THR A 12 -15.03 -2.76 -18.39
C THR A 12 -15.37 -1.36 -18.87
N VAL A 13 -14.60 -0.80 -19.80
CA VAL A 13 -14.89 0.53 -20.38
C VAL A 13 -16.24 0.54 -21.11
N ALA A 14 -16.51 -0.49 -21.93
CA ALA A 14 -17.80 -0.61 -22.63
C ALA A 14 -18.97 -0.68 -21.65
N LYS A 15 -18.89 -1.53 -20.61
CA LYS A 15 -19.90 -1.64 -19.55
C LYS A 15 -20.14 -0.31 -18.82
N ALA A 16 -19.07 0.40 -18.47
CA ALA A 16 -19.19 1.68 -17.76
C ALA A 16 -19.84 2.77 -18.61
N VAL A 17 -19.50 2.86 -19.89
CA VAL A 17 -19.95 3.95 -20.78
C VAL A 17 -21.29 3.67 -21.45
N ILE A 18 -21.52 2.42 -21.89
CA ILE A 18 -22.73 2.03 -22.63
C ILE A 18 -23.83 1.62 -21.66
N ASP A 19 -23.49 0.77 -20.68
CA ASP A 19 -24.48 0.14 -19.79
C ASP A 19 -24.62 0.90 -18.45
N GLY A 20 -23.69 1.81 -18.13
CA GLY A 20 -23.66 2.50 -16.84
C GLY A 20 -23.28 1.60 -15.66
N GLU A 21 -22.62 0.47 -15.93
CA GLU A 21 -22.28 -0.55 -14.93
C GLU A 21 -20.83 -0.46 -14.45
N VAL A 22 -20.61 -0.69 -13.15
CA VAL A 22 -19.27 -0.90 -12.58
C VAL A 22 -18.90 -2.38 -12.59
N THR A 23 -17.62 -2.70 -12.84
CA THR A 23 -17.14 -4.09 -12.81
C THR A 23 -16.40 -4.44 -11.51
N CYS A 24 -15.76 -3.47 -10.87
CA CYS A 24 -15.11 -3.63 -9.58
C CYS A 24 -14.98 -2.28 -8.88
N VAL A 25 -15.48 -2.17 -7.65
CA VAL A 25 -15.41 -0.95 -6.83
C VAL A 25 -15.27 -1.34 -5.36
N PRO A 26 -14.43 -0.65 -4.56
CA PRO A 26 -14.47 -0.78 -3.11
C PRO A 26 -15.87 -0.41 -2.60
N ILE A 27 -16.46 -1.24 -1.74
CA ILE A 27 -17.84 -1.02 -1.26
C ILE A 27 -17.89 0.13 -0.26
N ASP A 28 -17.25 -0.05 0.90
CA ASP A 28 -17.13 0.95 1.96
C ASP A 28 -16.04 0.52 2.95
N GLY A 29 -15.24 1.47 3.43
CA GLY A 29 -14.18 1.23 4.41
C GLY A 29 -13.06 0.28 3.96
N LEU A 30 -12.04 0.14 4.81
CA LEU A 30 -10.97 -0.85 4.63
C LEU A 30 -11.25 -2.06 5.54
N VAL A 31 -11.21 -3.26 4.95
CA VAL A 31 -11.27 -4.54 5.70
C VAL A 31 -9.91 -5.24 5.74
N SER A 32 -9.04 -4.94 4.79
CA SER A 32 -7.68 -5.43 4.71
C SER A 32 -6.73 -4.33 4.25
N GLU A 33 -5.44 -4.53 4.52
CA GLU A 33 -4.37 -3.63 4.10
C GLU A 33 -3.25 -4.42 3.43
N CYS A 34 -2.76 -3.91 2.30
CA CYS A 34 -1.51 -4.39 1.70
C CYS A 34 -0.34 -3.71 2.44
N ILE A 35 0.35 -4.46 3.29
CA ILE A 35 1.38 -3.95 4.21
C ILE A 35 2.79 -4.30 3.72
N THR A 36 3.78 -3.57 4.24
CA THR A 36 5.18 -3.70 3.80
C THR A 36 5.96 -4.71 4.65
N ARG A 37 6.65 -5.66 4.00
CA ARG A 37 7.56 -6.63 4.65
C ARG A 37 8.99 -6.49 4.13
N ALA A 38 9.97 -6.54 5.04
CA ALA A 38 11.39 -6.55 4.69
C ALA A 38 11.79 -7.88 4.00
N LYS A 39 12.45 -7.81 2.84
CA LYS A 39 13.02 -8.98 2.14
C LYS A 39 14.42 -9.35 2.64
N ILE A 40 15.12 -8.37 3.18
CA ILE A 40 16.49 -8.44 3.70
C ILE A 40 16.57 -7.70 5.03
N ASP A 41 17.70 -7.80 5.72
CA ASP A 41 17.99 -6.88 6.82
C ASP A 41 18.15 -5.46 6.24
N LEU A 42 17.41 -4.52 6.81
CA LEU A 42 17.42 -3.11 6.43
C LEU A 42 18.12 -2.29 7.51
N LYS A 43 18.93 -1.31 7.12
CA LYS A 43 19.71 -0.47 8.04
C LYS A 43 19.15 0.94 8.16
N ALA A 44 19.32 1.57 9.31
CA ALA A 44 19.03 2.99 9.47
C ALA A 44 19.76 3.83 8.38
N GLY A 45 19.05 4.79 7.80
CA GLY A 45 19.54 5.62 6.70
C GLY A 45 19.49 4.96 5.31
N GLN A 46 19.16 3.66 5.22
CA GLN A 46 19.03 2.97 3.94
C GLN A 46 17.75 3.39 3.20
N THR A 47 17.86 3.68 1.92
CA THR A 47 16.72 3.91 1.04
C THR A 47 16.10 2.58 0.57
N ILE A 48 14.78 2.51 0.51
CA ILE A 48 14.05 1.37 -0.06
C ILE A 48 14.01 1.51 -1.59
N ASP A 49 14.15 0.42 -2.34
CA ASP A 49 14.20 0.45 -3.81
C ASP A 49 12.83 0.42 -4.51
N GLY A 50 11.74 0.39 -3.73
CA GLY A 50 10.36 0.43 -4.21
C GLY A 50 9.78 -0.93 -4.58
N ILE A 51 8.54 -0.90 -5.10
CA ILE A 51 7.77 -2.11 -5.45
C ILE A 51 8.47 -2.88 -6.58
N GLY A 52 8.60 -4.19 -6.40
CA GLY A 52 9.27 -5.08 -7.36
C GLY A 52 10.79 -5.16 -7.18
N GLY A 53 11.37 -4.40 -6.25
CA GLY A 53 12.79 -4.41 -5.93
C GLY A 53 13.24 -5.55 -4.99
N TYR A 54 14.40 -5.36 -4.39
CA TYR A 54 15.10 -6.31 -3.51
C TYR A 54 14.87 -6.06 -2.03
N THR A 55 14.47 -4.86 -1.62
CA THR A 55 14.45 -4.47 -0.21
C THR A 55 13.17 -4.87 0.53
N THR A 56 12.01 -4.80 -0.13
CA THR A 56 10.69 -5.07 0.48
C THR A 56 9.73 -5.80 -0.46
N HIS A 57 8.68 -6.39 0.09
CA HIS A 57 7.53 -6.93 -0.66
C HIS A 57 6.22 -6.71 0.10
N GLY A 58 5.10 -6.84 -0.62
CA GLY A 58 3.77 -6.77 -0.03
C GLY A 58 3.42 -8.02 0.80
N SER A 59 2.67 -7.81 1.87
CA SER A 59 1.97 -8.84 2.66
C SER A 59 0.55 -8.32 2.95
N ILE A 60 -0.28 -9.10 3.63
CA ILE A 60 -1.66 -8.70 3.94
C ILE A 60 -1.92 -8.83 5.44
N ALA A 61 -2.67 -7.87 5.98
CA ALA A 61 -3.25 -7.92 7.32
C ALA A 61 -4.69 -7.41 7.27
N THR A 62 -5.45 -7.66 8.34
CA THR A 62 -6.75 -6.99 8.51
C THR A 62 -6.53 -5.49 8.68
N ALA A 63 -7.51 -4.68 8.29
CA ALA A 63 -7.44 -3.24 8.49
C ALA A 63 -7.33 -2.87 9.98
N GLU A 64 -8.03 -3.61 10.84
CA GLU A 64 -7.96 -3.49 12.30
C GLU A 64 -6.54 -3.71 12.84
N GLU A 65 -5.91 -4.84 12.48
CA GLU A 65 -4.54 -5.14 12.91
C GLU A 65 -3.55 -4.10 12.38
N SER A 66 -3.68 -3.72 11.11
CA SER A 66 -2.83 -2.71 10.48
C SER A 66 -2.92 -1.36 11.19
N ASN A 67 -4.14 -0.93 11.55
CA ASN A 67 -4.38 0.30 12.30
C ASN A 67 -3.80 0.22 13.72
N ALA A 68 -4.02 -0.90 14.42
CA ALA A 68 -3.54 -1.09 15.79
C ALA A 68 -2.01 -1.14 15.89
N LYS A 69 -1.34 -1.76 14.90
CA LYS A 69 0.13 -1.94 14.90
C LYS A 69 0.87 -0.86 14.11
N GLY A 70 0.16 0.03 13.42
CA GLY A 70 0.75 1.08 12.60
C GLY A 70 1.56 0.55 11.42
N TYR A 71 1.07 -0.48 10.73
CA TYR A 71 1.75 -1.03 9.56
C TYR A 71 1.73 -0.06 8.38
N VAL A 72 2.84 0.01 7.66
CA VAL A 72 2.99 0.90 6.51
C VAL A 72 2.36 0.27 5.27
N PRO A 73 1.36 0.91 4.65
CA PRO A 73 0.80 0.46 3.39
C PRO A 73 1.87 0.44 2.29
N PHE A 74 1.97 -0.68 1.59
CA PHE A 74 3.05 -0.91 0.61
C PHE A 74 3.06 0.09 -0.54
N GLY A 75 1.88 0.59 -0.93
CA GLY A 75 1.74 1.63 -1.96
C GLY A 75 2.37 2.98 -1.59
N LEU A 76 2.63 3.24 -0.31
CA LEU A 76 3.29 4.48 0.14
C LEU A 76 4.83 4.38 0.10
N VAL A 77 5.38 3.18 -0.05
CA VAL A 77 6.81 2.93 0.02
C VAL A 77 7.43 3.10 -1.37
N THR A 78 7.88 4.32 -1.65
CA THR A 78 8.57 4.68 -2.90
C THR A 78 10.08 4.58 -2.76
N ASN A 79 10.80 4.77 -3.86
CA ASN A 79 12.27 4.81 -3.86
C ASN A 79 12.89 6.01 -3.12
N LYS A 80 12.08 6.87 -2.51
CA LYS A 80 12.51 7.98 -1.66
C LYS A 80 12.25 7.71 -0.17
N ALA A 81 11.65 6.58 0.16
CA ALA A 81 11.44 6.20 1.54
C ALA A 81 12.76 5.75 2.18
N VAL A 82 13.04 6.22 3.39
CA VAL A 82 14.32 6.01 4.08
C VAL A 82 14.07 5.38 5.44
N MET A 83 14.82 4.33 5.77
CA MET A 83 14.73 3.66 7.06
C MET A 83 15.20 4.59 8.19
N LYS A 84 14.39 4.71 9.24
CA LYS A 84 14.73 5.46 10.47
C LYS A 84 15.55 4.60 11.45
N ARG A 85 15.36 3.28 11.43
CA ARG A 85 16.08 2.33 12.29
C ARG A 85 16.31 1.00 11.58
N ASP A 86 17.17 0.18 12.17
CA ASP A 86 17.45 -1.18 11.70
C ASP A 86 16.20 -2.07 11.83
N VAL A 87 15.96 -2.89 10.80
CA VAL A 87 14.85 -3.85 10.72
C VAL A 87 15.38 -5.18 10.18
N LYS A 88 14.90 -6.29 10.72
CA LYS A 88 15.33 -7.63 10.28
C LYS A 88 14.53 -8.14 9.09
N LYS A 89 15.16 -9.00 8.28
CA LYS A 89 14.48 -9.73 7.21
C LYS A 89 13.20 -10.39 7.73
N GLY A 90 12.12 -10.24 6.99
CA GLY A 90 10.82 -10.82 7.29
C GLY A 90 9.95 -9.98 8.24
N GLN A 91 10.50 -8.94 8.89
CA GLN A 91 9.71 -8.05 9.74
C GLN A 91 8.75 -7.19 8.90
N LEU A 92 7.56 -6.95 9.46
CA LEU A 92 6.58 -6.01 8.91
C LEU A 92 6.94 -4.59 9.33
N LEU A 93 7.03 -3.68 8.36
CA LEU A 93 7.41 -2.29 8.62
C LEU A 93 6.24 -1.51 9.19
N THR A 94 6.55 -0.71 10.20
CA THR A 94 5.68 0.25 10.86
C THR A 94 6.11 1.68 10.54
N TYR A 95 5.24 2.65 10.80
CA TYR A 95 5.58 4.06 10.61
C TYR A 95 6.78 4.51 11.45
N ASP A 96 7.13 3.81 12.53
CA ASP A 96 8.32 4.06 13.33
C ASP A 96 9.61 3.57 12.67
N ASP A 97 9.52 2.67 11.70
CA ASP A 97 10.68 2.08 11.03
C ASP A 97 11.18 2.93 9.86
N ILE A 98 10.32 3.75 9.25
CA ILE A 98 10.56 4.37 7.95
C ILE A 98 10.03 5.81 7.86
N GLU A 99 10.76 6.67 7.16
CA GLU A 99 10.32 7.99 6.74
C GLU A 99 9.82 7.89 5.29
N LEU A 100 8.57 8.29 5.04
CA LEU A 100 7.92 8.22 3.74
C LEU A 100 8.05 9.54 2.96
N ASP A 101 7.95 9.48 1.63
CA ASP A 101 7.86 10.69 0.81
C ASP A 101 6.46 11.33 0.90
N LYS A 102 6.34 12.28 1.83
CA LYS A 102 5.13 13.06 2.09
C LYS A 102 4.74 14.01 0.95
N SER A 103 5.61 14.24 -0.03
CA SER A 103 5.31 15.13 -1.16
C SER A 103 4.37 14.49 -2.19
N THR A 104 4.30 13.16 -2.21
CA THR A 104 3.54 12.40 -3.21
C THR A 104 2.03 12.61 -3.08
N LEU A 105 1.33 12.55 -4.23
CA LEU A 105 -0.13 12.62 -4.24
C LEU A 105 -0.76 11.45 -3.47
N ILE A 106 -0.21 10.24 -3.61
CA ILE A 106 -0.73 9.06 -2.93
C ILE A 106 -0.67 9.18 -1.39
N TYR A 107 0.40 9.79 -0.85
CA TYR A 107 0.48 10.06 0.58
C TYR A 107 -0.63 11.01 1.04
N LYS A 108 -0.85 12.10 0.30
CA LYS A 108 -1.88 13.10 0.61
C LYS A 108 -3.29 12.49 0.56
N LEU A 109 -3.62 11.78 -0.52
CA LEU A 109 -4.91 11.11 -0.66
C LEU A 109 -5.13 10.01 0.38
N ARG A 110 -4.08 9.28 0.73
CA ARG A 110 -4.19 8.26 1.78
C ARG A 110 -4.45 8.90 3.15
N LYS A 111 -3.82 10.03 3.45
CA LYS A 111 -4.10 10.79 4.68
C LYS A 111 -5.56 11.28 4.73
N GLU A 112 -6.09 11.77 3.61
CA GLU A 112 -7.50 12.16 3.50
C GLU A 112 -8.44 10.95 3.68
N GLN A 113 -8.10 9.80 3.09
CA GLN A 113 -8.86 8.55 3.25
C GLN A 113 -8.84 8.04 4.70
N ASP A 114 -7.69 8.08 5.37
CA ASP A 114 -7.58 7.70 6.77
C ASP A 114 -8.46 8.61 7.64
N ALA A 115 -8.46 9.93 7.41
CA ALA A 115 -9.34 10.87 8.10
C ALA A 115 -10.84 10.59 7.85
N MET A 116 -11.22 10.26 6.62
CA MET A 116 -12.60 9.91 6.26
C MET A 116 -13.13 8.69 7.02
N TYR A 117 -12.25 7.72 7.33
CA TYR A 117 -12.61 6.49 8.04
C TYR A 117 -12.16 6.47 9.51
N GLY A 118 -11.76 7.62 10.08
CA GLY A 118 -11.35 7.74 11.48
C GLY A 118 -10.09 6.95 11.86
N ARG A 119 -9.21 6.69 10.89
CA ARG A 119 -7.89 6.09 11.11
C ARG A 119 -6.87 7.19 11.41
N ASN A 120 -6.07 7.00 12.45
CA ASN A 120 -5.11 8.00 12.93
C ASN A 120 -3.67 7.53 12.77
N VAL A 121 -3.33 6.96 11.61
CA VAL A 121 -1.99 6.38 11.37
C VAL A 121 -1.06 7.34 10.61
N LEU A 122 -1.59 8.40 9.98
CA LEU A 122 -0.87 9.38 9.13
C LEU A 122 -1.14 10.86 9.50
#